data_AF-A0A094N068-F1
#
_entry.id   AF-A0A094N068-F1
#
_cell.length_a   1.000
_cell.length_b   1.000
_cell.length_c   1.000
_cell.angle_alpha   90.00
_cell.angle_beta   90.00
_cell.angle_gamma   90.00
#
_symmetry.space_group_name_H-M   'P 1'
#
loop_
_entity.id
_entity.type
_entity.pdbx_description
1 polymer ?
#
loop_
_entity_poly.entity_id
_entity_poly.type
_entity_poly.pdbx_seq_one_letter_code
_entity_poly.pdbx_strand_id
1 'polypeptide(L)' 'GLPLFVQRTVARTIVLQEIIGKGRFGEVWRGRWRGGDVAVKIFSSREERSWFREAEIYQTVMLRHENILGFIAADNK' A
#
# COMPACT_ATOMS: atom_id res chain seq x y z
N GLY A 1 -6.15 12.87 -30.76
CA GLY A 1 -5.12 12.59 -29.76
C GLY A 1 -5.77 11.89 -28.61
N LEU A 2 -5.41 10.63 -28.34
CA LEU A 2 -6.00 9.86 -27.25
C LEU A 2 -5.48 10.41 -25.91
N PRO A 3 -6.34 10.58 -24.90
CA PRO A 3 -5.91 11.00 -23.57
C PRO A 3 -4.87 10.01 -23.06
N LEU A 4 -3.76 10.52 -22.52
CA LEU A 4 -2.79 9.72 -21.80
C LEU A 4 -3.56 8.89 -20.76
N PHE A 5 -3.66 7.58 -20.98
CA PHE A 5 -4.17 6.64 -20.02
C PHE A 5 -3.29 6.78 -18.77
N VAL A 6 -3.71 7.61 -17.82
CA VAL A 6 -3.18 7.56 -16.47
C VAL A 6 -3.54 6.17 -15.99
N GLN A 7 -2.58 5.23 -16.04
CA GLN A 7 -2.72 3.94 -15.37
C GLN A 7 -3.22 4.27 -13.97
N ARG A 8 -4.45 3.84 -13.65
CA ARG A 8 -4.99 4.06 -12.32
C ARG A 8 -4.10 3.28 -11.38
N THR A 9 -3.27 4.00 -10.63
CA THR A 9 -2.43 3.40 -9.61
C THR A 9 -3.33 2.78 -8.54
N VAL A 10 -2.87 1.73 -7.87
CA VAL A 10 -3.71 0.96 -6.93
C VAL A 10 -4.25 1.88 -5.83
N ALA A 11 -3.41 2.78 -5.31
CA ALA A 11 -3.78 3.74 -4.27
C ALA A 11 -4.94 4.65 -4.70
N ARG A 12 -5.01 5.04 -5.98
CA ARG A 12 -6.05 5.94 -6.52
C ARG A 12 -7.44 5.31 -6.55
N THR A 13 -7.51 3.98 -6.42
CA THR A 13 -8.77 3.21 -6.42
C THR A 13 -9.17 2.74 -5.03
N ILE A 14 -8.37 3.01 -4.00
CA ILE A 14 -8.67 2.66 -2.61
C ILE A 14 -9.36 3.86 -1.94
N VAL A 15 -10.44 3.59 -1.22
CA VAL A 15 -11.11 4.57 -0.37
C VAL A 15 -10.64 4.35 1.07
N LEU A 16 -9.92 5.32 1.64
CA LEU A 16 -9.53 5.29 3.05
C LEU A 16 -10.75 5.52 3.94
N GLN A 17 -10.87 4.76 5.03
CA GLN A 17 -11.99 4.85 5.97
C GLN A 17 -11.56 5.40 7.31
N GLU A 18 -10.76 4.63 8.07
CA GLU A 18 -10.34 5.01 9.42
C GLU A 18 -8.89 4.61 9.70
N ILE A 19 -8.26 5.29 10.66
CA ILE A 19 -6.93 4.93 11.16
C ILE A 19 -7.09 3.76 12.13
N ILE A 20 -6.40 2.66 11.87
CA ILE A 20 -6.40 1.47 12.73
C ILE A 20 -5.10 1.31 13.53
N GLY A 21 -4.05 2.07 13.20
CA GLY A 21 -2.83 2.09 13.98
C GLY A 21 -1.86 3.19 13.56
N LYS A 22 -1.03 3.63 14.50
CA LYS A 22 0.10 4.52 14.22
C LYS A 22 1.39 3.81 14.61
N GLY A 23 2.24 3.57 13.61
CA GLY A 23 3.56 2.99 13.82
C GLY A 23 4.64 4.05 13.94
N ARG A 24 5.88 3.60 14.16
CA ARG A 24 7.06 4.48 14.18
C ARG A 24 7.28 5.24 12.87
N PHE A 25 6.90 4.62 11.74
CA PHE A 25 7.24 5.08 10.39
C PHE A 25 6.00 5.40 9.51
N GLY A 26 4.84 5.60 10.11
CA GLY A 26 3.63 5.85 9.33
C GLY A 26 2.33 5.42 10.01
N GLU A 27 1.24 5.71 9.32
CA GLU A 27 -0.11 5.39 9.78
C GLU A 27 -0.67 4.21 8.98
N VAL A 28 -1.36 3.31 9.67
CA VAL A 28 -2.09 2.21 9.06
C VAL A 28 -3.57 2.56 9.06
N TRP A 29 -4.15 2.53 7.88
CA TRP A 29 -5.55 2.83 7.62
C TRP A 29 -6.30 1.57 7.20
N ARG A 30 -7.56 1.43 7.63
CA ARG A 30 -8.52 0.56 6.95
C ARG A 30 -8.98 1.27 5.67
N GLY A 31 -8.90 0.59 4.55
CA GLY A 31 -9.42 1.04 3.26
C GLY A 31 -10.37 0.03 2.64
N ARG A 32 -11.17 0.50 1.68
CA ARG A 32 -12.02 -0.35 0.85
C ARG A 32 -11.46 -0.41 -0.57
N TRP A 33 -11.27 -1.61 -1.11
CA TRP A 33 -10.81 -1.82 -2.47
C TRP A 33 -11.55 -2.99 -3.12
N ARG A 34 -12.14 -2.77 -4.31
CA ARG A 34 -12.90 -3.79 -5.06
C ARG A 34 -13.96 -4.54 -4.22
N GLY A 35 -14.57 -3.85 -3.25
CA GLY A 35 -15.58 -4.43 -2.38
C GLY A 35 -15.05 -5.22 -1.18
N GLY A 36 -13.73 -5.34 -0.99
CA GLY A 36 -13.10 -5.94 0.19
C GLY A 36 -12.38 -4.91 1.06
N ASP A 37 -12.12 -5.29 2.31
CA ASP A 37 -11.33 -4.48 3.24
C ASP A 37 -9.83 -4.74 3.02
N VAL A 38 -9.04 -3.67 3.05
CA VAL A 38 -7.58 -3.70 2.90
C VAL A 38 -6.92 -2.85 3.98
N ALA A 39 -5.73 -3.23 4.40
CA ALA A 39 -4.86 -2.38 5.22
C ALA A 39 -3.95 -1.55 4.32
N VAL A 40 -3.91 -0.24 4.55
CA VAL A 40 -3.06 0.70 3.80
C VAL A 40 -2.09 1.35 4.75
N LYS A 41 -0.79 1.09 4.58
CA LYS A 41 0.27 1.73 5.37
C LYS A 41 0.82 2.93 4.59
N ILE A 42 0.58 4.12 5.12
CA ILE A 42 0.99 5.40 4.52
C ILE A 42 2.22 5.90 5.26
N PHE A 43 3.31 6.09 4.53
CA PHE A 43 4.57 6.60 5.04
C PHE A 43 4.69 8.09 4.76
N SER A 44 5.39 8.81 5.65
CA SER A 44 5.79 10.18 5.36
C SER A 44 6.84 10.21 4.26
N SER A 45 6.89 11.26 3.45
CA SER A 45 7.95 11.46 2.45
C SER A 45 9.36 11.50 3.05
N ARG A 46 9.49 11.83 4.34
CA ARG A 46 10.76 11.80 5.08
C ARG A 46 11.29 10.37 5.32
N GLU A 47 10.45 9.36 5.12
CA GLU A 47 10.74 7.96 5.42
C GLU A 47 10.70 7.07 4.18
N GLU A 48 10.93 7.67 3.01
CA GLU A 48 11.01 6.97 1.72
C GLU A 48 11.96 5.76 1.74
N ARG A 49 13.09 5.84 2.47
CA ARG A 49 14.01 4.70 2.65
C ARG A 49 13.37 3.52 3.38
N SER A 50 12.52 3.79 4.36
CA SER A 50 11.78 2.75 5.11
C SER A 50 10.69 2.15 4.22
N TRP A 51 9.97 2.98 3.46
CA TRP A 51 8.99 2.53 2.46
C TRP A 51 9.63 1.63 1.40
N PHE A 52 10.76 2.04 0.84
CA PHE A 52 11.45 1.29 -0.21
C PHE A 52 11.88 -0.09 0.29
N ARG A 53 12.49 -0.17 1.48
CA ARG A 53 12.89 -1.45 2.08
C ARG A 53 11.69 -2.36 2.33
N GLU A 54 10.59 -1.82 2.86
CA GLU A 54 9.39 -2.62 3.14
C GLU A 54 8.75 -3.13 1.84
N ALA A 55 8.67 -2.29 0.82
CA ALA A 55 8.20 -2.66 -0.51
C ALA A 55 9.09 -3.74 -1.16
N GLU A 56 10.42 -3.64 -1.03
CA GLU A 56 11.37 -4.64 -1.54
C GLU A 56 11.24 -6.00 -0.85
N ILE A 57 11.13 -6.01 0.48
CA ILE A 57 10.93 -7.24 1.27
C ILE A 57 9.65 -7.93 0.79
N TYR A 58 8.52 -7.23 0.78
CA TYR A 58 7.23 -7.83 0.42
C TYR A 58 7.08 -8.22 -1.06
N GLN A 59 7.83 -7.60 -1.97
CA GLN A 59 7.86 -7.98 -3.39
C GLN A 59 8.73 -9.20 -3.67
N THR A 60 9.57 -9.63 -2.72
CA THR A 60 10.36 -10.84 -2.89
C THR A 60 9.41 -12.05 -2.95
N VAL A 61 9.44 -12.75 -4.08
CA VAL A 61 8.50 -13.79 -4.56
C VAL A 61 8.23 -14.93 -3.55
N MET A 62 9.05 -15.09 -2.50
CA MET A 62 8.95 -16.15 -1.50
C MET A 62 8.08 -15.85 -0.27
N LEU A 63 7.36 -14.73 -0.22
CA LEU A 63 6.54 -14.37 0.96
C LEU A 63 5.03 -14.67 0.84
N ARG A 64 4.61 -15.36 -0.21
CA ARG A 64 3.22 -15.85 -0.31
C ARG A 64 3.04 -17.10 0.55
N HIS A 65 2.69 -16.91 1.81
CA HIS A 65 2.46 -17.97 2.78
C HIS A 65 1.25 -17.61 3.65
N GLU A 66 0.45 -18.59 4.09
CA GLU A 66 -0.77 -18.36 4.88
C GLU A 66 -0.50 -17.57 6.18
N ASN A 67 0.64 -17.84 6.82
CA ASN A 67 1.06 -17.16 8.06
C ASN A 67 1.87 -15.86 7.82
N ILE A 68 1.99 -15.39 6.58
CA ILE A 68 2.66 -14.12 6.24
C ILE A 68 1.62 -13.18 5.65
N LEU A 69 1.66 -11.91 6.06
CA LEU A 69 0.70 -10.92 5.59
C LEU A 69 0.74 -10.82 4.05
N GLY A 70 -0.41 -11.01 3.41
CA GLY A 70 -0.55 -10.94 1.97
C GLY A 70 -0.34 -9.52 1.45
N PHE A 71 0.81 -9.27 0.82
CA PHE A 71 1.10 -8.01 0.15
C PHE A 71 0.35 -7.92 -1.19
N ILE A 72 -0.32 -6.79 -1.41
CA ILE A 72 -1.09 -6.53 -2.65
C ILE A 72 -0.30 -5.67 -3.62
N ALA A 73 0.15 -4.50 -3.16
CA ALA A 73 0.86 -3.53 -3.97
C ALA A 73 1.60 -2.51 -3.09
N ALA A 74 2.65 -1.91 -3.64
CA ALA A 74 3.23 -0.66 -3.17
C ALA A 74 3.08 0.36 -4.31
N ASP A 75 2.74 1.60 -3.94
CA ASP A 75 2.41 2.65 -4.89
C ASP A 75 3.03 3.96 -4.38
N ASN A 76 3.73 4.67 -5.25
CA ASN A 76 4.25 6.00 -4.99
C ASN A 76 3.48 7.02 -5.85
N LYS A 77 3.28 8.22 -5.29
CA LYS A 77 2.68 9.33 -6.05
C LYS A 77 3.66 9.87 -7.08
#